data_AF-A0A423NVY8-F1
#
_entry.id   AF-A0A423NVY8-F1
#
_cell.length_a   1.000
_cell.length_b   1.000
_cell.length_c   1.000
_cell.angle_alpha   90.00
_cell.angle_beta   90.00
_cell.angle_gamma   90.00
#
_symmetry.space_group_name_H-M   'P 1'
#
loop_
_entity.id
_entity.type
_entity.pdbx_description
1 polymer ?
#
loop_
_entity_poly.entity_id
_entity_poly.type
_entity_poly.pdbx_seq_one_letter_code
_entity_poly.pdbx_strand_id
1 'polypeptide(L)'
;MKVLLSIKPEYASKILSGEKKFEFRKVSFTNSEIKTVVIYATKPVGKVVGEFEVLKIYSDSPTNIWKRTKRYAGIDKKYFDSYYEGKSLAVAIAVGTVYEYENPKNLSDIGMGISPPQSFCYIKAADCDQQRELELV
;
A
#
# COMPACT_ATOMS: atom_id res chain seq x y z
N MET A 1 5.26 12.20 -5.05
CA MET A 1 4.51 11.41 -6.06
C MET A 1 3.66 10.34 -5.37
N LYS A 2 2.52 9.95 -5.96
CA LYS A 2 1.63 8.90 -5.40
C LYS A 2 1.79 7.59 -6.19
N VAL A 3 1.55 6.47 -5.53
CA VAL A 3 1.55 5.14 -6.15
C VAL A 3 0.31 4.35 -5.75
N LEU A 4 -0.33 3.68 -6.69
CA LEU A 4 -1.44 2.76 -6.46
C LEU A 4 -0.93 1.36 -6.16
N LEU A 5 -1.45 0.75 -5.09
CA LEU A 5 -1.24 -0.66 -4.78
C LEU A 5 -2.58 -1.40 -4.69
N SER A 6 -2.64 -2.57 -5.34
CA SER A 6 -3.72 -3.55 -5.11
C SER A 6 -3.41 -4.37 -3.86
N ILE A 7 -4.29 -4.33 -2.86
CA ILE A 7 -4.14 -5.02 -1.58
C ILE A 7 -5.40 -5.84 -1.31
N LYS A 8 -5.26 -7.06 -0.78
CA LYS A 8 -6.43 -7.87 -0.38
C LYS A 8 -7.21 -7.15 0.73
N PRO A 9 -8.55 -7.20 0.75
CA PRO A 9 -9.37 -6.48 1.72
C PRO A 9 -8.96 -6.67 3.18
N GLU A 10 -8.63 -7.91 3.58
CA GLU A 10 -8.18 -8.24 4.93
C GLU A 10 -6.89 -7.50 5.36
N TYR A 11 -5.95 -7.26 4.44
CA TYR A 11 -4.72 -6.53 4.75
C TYR A 11 -4.89 -5.02 4.62
N ALA A 12 -5.74 -4.57 3.68
CA ALA A 12 -6.09 -3.16 3.57
C ALA A 12 -6.74 -2.68 4.88
N SER A 13 -7.72 -3.42 5.40
CA SER A 13 -8.37 -3.10 6.68
C SER A 13 -7.37 -3.03 7.84
N LYS A 14 -6.40 -3.95 7.92
CA LYS A 14 -5.35 -3.91 8.95
C LYS A 14 -4.41 -2.71 8.83
N ILE A 15 -4.17 -2.21 7.61
CA ILE A 15 -3.38 -0.99 7.41
C ILE A 15 -4.21 0.22 7.88
N LEU A 16 -5.48 0.29 7.47
CA LEU A 16 -6.42 1.37 7.83
C LEU A 16 -6.64 1.47 9.35
N SER A 17 -6.74 0.32 10.05
CA SER A 17 -6.85 0.29 11.51
C SER A 17 -5.55 0.56 12.27
N GLY A 18 -4.40 0.62 11.58
CA GLY A 18 -3.08 0.80 12.18
C GLY A 18 -2.45 -0.46 12.81
N GLU A 19 -3.11 -1.62 12.71
CA GLU A 19 -2.56 -2.91 13.15
C GLU A 19 -1.31 -3.30 12.34
N LYS A 20 -1.38 -3.12 11.02
CA LYS A 20 -0.32 -3.46 10.07
C LYS A 20 0.45 -2.21 9.68
N LYS A 21 1.71 -2.14 10.11
CA LYS A 21 2.60 -0.99 9.85
C LYS A 21 3.59 -1.19 8.70
N PHE A 22 3.45 -2.30 7.98
CA PHE A 22 4.30 -2.64 6.85
C PHE A 22 3.51 -3.29 5.73
N GLU A 23 3.65 -2.77 4.51
CA GLU A 23 3.18 -3.43 3.28
C GLU A 23 4.35 -4.17 2.61
N PHE A 24 4.12 -5.43 2.25
CA PHE A 24 5.18 -6.32 1.73
C PHE A 24 5.07 -6.48 0.22
N ARG A 25 6.18 -6.30 -0.49
CA ARG A 25 6.27 -6.45 -1.95
C ARG A 25 7.49 -7.26 -2.36
N LYS A 26 7.44 -7.86 -3.54
CA LYS A 26 8.57 -8.58 -4.15
C LYS A 26 9.49 -7.67 -4.95
N VAL A 27 9.00 -6.49 -5.33
CA VAL A 27 9.72 -5.48 -6.11
C VAL A 27 9.59 -4.13 -5.41
N SER A 28 10.65 -3.32 -5.49
CA SER A 28 10.65 -1.94 -4.98
C SER A 28 10.07 -0.99 -6.02
N PHE A 29 9.72 0.23 -5.60
CA PHE A 29 9.45 1.32 -6.53
C PHE A 29 10.75 1.72 -7.23
N THR A 30 10.63 2.10 -8.51
CA THR A 30 11.75 2.61 -9.31
C THR A 30 12.03 4.09 -9.02
N ASN A 31 11.03 4.84 -8.54
CA ASN A 31 11.16 6.23 -8.14
C ASN A 31 11.31 6.32 -6.60
N SER A 32 12.32 7.04 -6.13
CA SER A 32 12.60 7.28 -4.71
C SER A 32 11.74 8.37 -4.07
N GLU A 33 11.03 9.18 -4.86
CA GLU A 33 10.23 10.33 -4.40
C GLU A 33 8.75 9.98 -4.11
N ILE A 34 8.48 8.69 -3.85
CA ILE A 34 7.16 8.21 -3.48
C ILE A 34 6.88 8.59 -2.03
N LYS A 35 5.86 9.42 -1.85
CA LYS A 35 5.45 9.94 -0.55
C LYS A 35 4.17 9.28 -0.04
N THR A 36 3.35 8.76 -0.95
CA THR A 36 2.00 8.26 -0.63
C THR A 36 1.69 7.00 -1.42
N VAL A 37 1.13 6.01 -0.74
CA VAL A 37 0.51 4.83 -1.34
C VAL A 37 -1.00 4.98 -1.26
N VAL A 38 -1.66 4.91 -2.41
CA VAL A 38 -3.11 4.80 -2.55
C VAL A 38 -3.50 3.32 -2.52
N ILE A 39 -4.45 2.95 -1.67
CA ILE A 39 -4.86 1.56 -1.44
C ILE A 39 -6.09 1.25 -2.30
N TYR A 40 -5.92 0.41 -3.31
CA TYR A 40 -7.03 -0.28 -3.96
C TYR A 40 -7.27 -1.63 -3.27
N ALA A 41 -8.40 -1.76 -2.58
CA ALA A 41 -8.85 -3.03 -2.03
C ALA A 41 -9.41 -3.89 -3.16
N THR A 42 -8.83 -5.08 -3.38
CA THR A 42 -9.28 -5.99 -4.44
C THR A 42 -10.69 -6.55 -4.16
N LYS A 43 -11.22 -7.38 -5.06
CA LYS A 43 -12.52 -8.04 -4.84
C LYS A 43 -12.54 -8.82 -3.51
N PRO A 44 -13.68 -8.86 -2.80
CA PRO A 44 -15.00 -8.36 -3.24
C PRO A 44 -15.21 -6.84 -3.16
N VAL A 45 -14.36 -6.08 -2.45
CA VAL A 45 -14.52 -4.62 -2.29
C VAL A 45 -14.38 -3.90 -3.63
N GLY A 46 -13.24 -4.05 -4.31
CA GLY A 46 -13.01 -3.50 -5.64
C GLY A 46 -13.04 -1.97 -5.72
N LYS A 47 -12.55 -1.29 -4.67
CA LYS A 47 -12.58 0.18 -4.53
C LYS A 47 -11.26 0.71 -4.00
N VAL A 48 -11.00 1.99 -4.21
CA VAL A 48 -9.96 2.75 -3.51
C VAL A 48 -10.50 3.16 -2.16
N VAL A 49 -9.88 2.66 -1.09
CA VAL A 49 -10.43 2.75 0.28
C VAL A 49 -9.69 3.74 1.17
N GLY A 50 -8.55 4.24 0.73
CA GLY A 50 -7.74 5.18 1.49
C GLY A 50 -6.32 5.28 0.96
N GLU A 51 -5.48 5.95 1.72
CA GLU A 51 -4.06 6.11 1.42
C GLU A 51 -3.22 6.18 2.69
N PHE A 52 -1.91 5.96 2.55
CA PHE A 52 -0.97 6.13 3.64
C PHE A 52 0.35 6.77 3.18
N GLU A 53 0.98 7.47 4.11
CA GLU A 53 2.31 8.05 3.94
C GLU A 53 3.40 6.97 3.95
N VAL A 54 4.36 7.06 3.03
CA VAL A 54 5.54 6.17 3.03
C VAL A 54 6.62 6.77 3.91
N LEU A 55 6.87 6.19 5.08
CA LEU A 55 7.95 6.65 5.97
C LEU A 55 9.32 6.19 5.49
N LYS A 56 9.41 4.93 5.08
CA LYS A 56 10.66 4.29 4.67
C LYS A 56 10.38 3.03 3.85
N ILE A 57 11.25 2.74 2.90
CA ILE A 57 11.25 1.48 2.16
C ILE A 57 12.50 0.71 2.56
N TYR A 58 12.31 -0.53 3.03
CA TYR A 58 13.40 -1.46 3.32
C TYR A 58 13.45 -2.52 2.23
N SER A 59 14.65 -2.82 1.75
CA SER A 59 14.91 -3.89 0.77
C SER A 59 16.07 -4.72 1.27
N ASP A 60 15.83 -6.00 1.57
CA ASP A 60 16.82 -6.91 2.16
C ASP A 60 16.36 -8.37 1.92
N SER A 61 17.11 -9.34 2.41
CA SER A 61 16.67 -10.74 2.48
C SER A 61 15.35 -10.89 3.26
N PRO A 62 14.47 -11.85 2.89
CA PRO A 62 13.23 -12.11 3.61
C PRO A 62 13.44 -12.30 5.12
N THR A 63 14.51 -12.98 5.52
CA THR A 63 14.87 -13.18 6.93
C THR A 63 15.11 -11.88 7.66
N ASN A 64 15.86 -10.95 7.07
CA ASN A 64 16.16 -9.66 7.69
C ASN A 64 14.93 -8.74 7.71
N ILE A 65 14.15 -8.73 6.62
CA ILE A 65 12.88 -8.00 6.59
C ILE A 65 11.92 -8.51 7.67
N TRP A 66 11.78 -9.83 7.83
CA TRP A 66 10.93 -10.39 8.88
C TRP A 66 11.41 -10.01 10.27
N LYS A 67 12.71 -10.17 10.57
CA LYS A 67 13.28 -9.81 11.88
C LYS A 67 12.95 -8.36 12.26
N ARG A 68 13.01 -7.44 11.29
CA ARG A 68 12.72 -6.03 11.46
C ARG A 68 11.24 -5.72 11.64
N THR A 69 10.37 -6.43 10.92
CA THR A 69 8.95 -6.03 10.76
C THR A 69 7.95 -6.90 11.55
N LYS A 70 8.36 -8.09 12.03
CA LYS A 70 7.48 -9.12 12.63
C LYS A 70 6.49 -8.61 13.68
N ARG A 71 6.86 -7.60 14.48
CA ARG A 71 6.02 -7.05 15.55
C ARG A 71 4.76 -6.36 15.02
N TYR A 72 4.83 -5.79 13.82
CA TYR A 72 3.76 -5.00 13.21
C TYR A 72 3.48 -5.43 11.76
N ALA A 73 3.77 -6.71 11.44
CA ALA A 73 3.65 -7.25 10.09
C ALA A 73 2.18 -7.40 9.64
N GLY A 74 1.23 -7.54 10.57
CA GLY A 74 -0.18 -7.78 10.27
C GLY A 74 -0.47 -9.13 9.59
N ILE A 75 0.54 -10.00 9.48
CA ILE A 75 0.49 -11.36 8.94
C ILE A 75 1.36 -12.27 9.81
N ASP A 76 1.05 -13.55 9.82
CA ASP A 76 1.89 -14.54 10.50
C ASP A 76 3.16 -14.88 9.67
N LYS A 77 4.10 -15.57 10.32
CA LYS A 77 5.36 -15.97 9.70
C LYS A 77 5.15 -16.98 8.57
N LYS A 78 4.22 -17.92 8.71
CA LYS A 78 3.97 -18.95 7.70
C LYS A 78 3.51 -18.33 6.38
N TYR A 79 2.62 -17.33 6.46
CA TYR A 79 2.17 -16.56 5.30
C TYR A 79 3.33 -15.77 4.69
N PHE A 80 4.14 -15.08 5.51
CA PHE A 80 5.30 -14.33 5.03
C PHE A 80 6.30 -15.24 4.30
N ASP A 81 6.64 -16.38 4.87
CA ASP A 81 7.60 -17.34 4.30
C ASP A 81 7.09 -17.92 2.98
N SER A 82 5.82 -18.34 2.93
CA SER A 82 5.20 -18.81 1.69
C SER A 82 5.16 -17.71 0.62
N TYR A 83 4.87 -16.47 1.01
CA TYR A 83 4.84 -15.36 0.06
C TYR A 83 6.22 -15.09 -0.57
N TYR A 84 7.31 -15.27 0.17
CA TYR A 84 8.69 -15.06 -0.27
C TYR A 84 9.46 -16.35 -0.60
N GLU A 85 8.77 -17.48 -0.76
CA GLU A 85 9.40 -18.75 -1.12
C GLU A 85 10.21 -18.63 -2.42
N GLY A 86 11.46 -19.09 -2.38
CA GLY A 86 12.40 -18.98 -3.50
C GLY A 86 12.86 -17.55 -3.84
N LYS A 87 12.61 -16.55 -2.98
CA LYS A 87 13.06 -15.16 -3.18
C LYS A 87 14.25 -14.82 -2.29
N SER A 88 15.26 -14.18 -2.88
CA SER A 88 16.41 -13.62 -2.16
C SER A 88 16.18 -12.19 -1.67
N LEU A 89 15.12 -11.54 -2.15
CA LEU A 89 14.80 -10.15 -1.85
C LEU A 89 13.34 -10.02 -1.38
N ALA A 90 13.15 -9.23 -0.34
CA ALA A 90 11.86 -8.77 0.15
C ALA A 90 11.89 -7.25 0.33
N VAL A 91 10.76 -6.61 0.03
CA VAL A 91 10.55 -5.17 0.21
C VAL A 91 9.48 -4.96 1.27
N ALA A 92 9.76 -4.09 2.24
CA ALA A 92 8.80 -3.65 3.25
C ALA A 92 8.65 -2.12 3.20
N ILE A 93 7.43 -1.67 2.91
CA ILE A 93 7.05 -0.26 2.88
C ILE A 93 6.47 0.08 4.25
N ALA A 94 7.16 0.92 5.01
CA ALA A 94 6.71 1.38 6.32
C ALA A 94 5.55 2.37 6.17
N VAL A 95 4.45 2.04 6.85
CA VAL A 95 3.21 2.82 6.87
C VAL A 95 3.34 3.94 7.90
N GLY A 96 3.14 5.17 7.44
CA GLY A 96 3.07 6.38 8.25
C GLY A 96 1.64 6.76 8.60
N THR A 97 1.32 8.04 8.45
CA THR A 97 -0.05 8.53 8.63
C THR A 97 -0.98 7.83 7.64
N VAL A 98 -2.10 7.32 8.14
CA VAL A 98 -3.12 6.64 7.35
C VAL A 98 -4.37 7.50 7.28
N TYR A 99 -4.98 7.55 6.11
CA TYR A 99 -6.21 8.28 5.86
C TYR A 99 -7.18 7.34 5.12
N GLU A 100 -8.23 6.94 5.83
CA GLU A 100 -9.32 6.13 5.30
C GLU A 100 -10.35 7.05 4.64
N TYR A 101 -10.83 6.66 3.46
CA TYR A 101 -11.85 7.45 2.77
C TYR A 101 -13.23 7.09 3.32
N GLU A 102 -13.98 8.10 3.77
CA GLU A 102 -15.38 7.91 4.19
C GLU A 102 -16.22 7.26 3.09
N ASN A 103 -15.95 7.65 1.84
CA ASN A 103 -16.61 7.13 0.66
C ASN A 103 -15.58 6.45 -0.27
N PRO A 104 -15.51 5.11 -0.31
CA PRO A 104 -14.60 4.39 -1.19
C PRO A 104 -14.82 4.71 -2.68
N LYS A 105 -13.74 5.03 -3.38
CA LYS A 105 -13.77 5.53 -4.76
C LYS A 105 -13.60 4.42 -5.79
N ASN A 106 -14.07 4.64 -7.00
CA ASN A 106 -13.68 3.82 -8.15
C ASN A 106 -12.27 4.18 -8.61
N LEU A 107 -11.64 3.29 -9.38
CA LEU A 107 -10.36 3.59 -10.03
C LEU A 107 -10.46 4.74 -11.05
N SER A 108 -11.61 4.88 -11.71
CA SER A 108 -11.89 5.99 -12.62
C SER A 108 -11.80 7.35 -11.93
N ASP A 109 -12.10 7.40 -10.63
CA ASP A 109 -12.18 8.65 -9.86
C ASP A 109 -10.79 9.16 -9.45
N ILE A 110 -9.75 8.34 -9.64
CA ILE A 110 -8.34 8.70 -9.37
C ILE A 110 -7.51 8.80 -10.67
N GLY A 111 -8.15 8.62 -11.83
CA GLY A 111 -7.52 8.76 -13.14
C GLY A 111 -8.16 7.88 -14.22
N MET A 112 -8.16 8.38 -15.45
CA MET A 112 -8.67 7.61 -16.61
C MET A 112 -7.72 6.47 -17.00
N GLY A 113 -8.28 5.32 -17.38
CA GLY A 113 -7.51 4.16 -17.86
C GLY A 113 -6.74 3.40 -16.78
N ILE A 114 -6.92 3.74 -15.51
CA ILE A 114 -6.28 3.03 -14.39
C ILE A 114 -7.01 1.71 -14.14
N SER A 115 -6.26 0.61 -14.18
CA SER A 115 -6.70 -0.72 -13.78
C SER A 115 -5.97 -1.18 -12.52
N PRO A 116 -6.49 -2.18 -11.77
CA PRO A 116 -5.82 -2.70 -10.59
C PRO A 116 -4.41 -3.20 -10.93
N PRO A 117 -3.33 -2.61 -10.37
CA PRO A 117 -1.98 -3.02 -10.73
C PRO A 117 -1.64 -4.38 -10.13
N GLN A 118 -0.88 -5.20 -10.88
CA GLN A 118 -0.28 -6.43 -10.36
C GLN A 118 0.83 -6.12 -9.34
N SER A 119 1.69 -5.14 -9.67
CA SER A 119 2.79 -4.68 -8.80
C SER A 119 2.47 -3.32 -8.19
N PHE A 120 2.46 -2.27 -9.01
CA PHE A 120 2.12 -0.90 -8.64
C PHE A 120 1.87 -0.05 -9.90
N CYS A 121 1.23 1.12 -9.76
CA CYS A 121 1.09 2.12 -10.82
C CYS A 121 1.33 3.51 -10.25
N TYR A 122 2.03 4.39 -10.97
CA TYR A 122 2.24 5.77 -10.52
C TYR A 122 1.04 6.65 -10.87
N ILE A 123 0.61 7.50 -9.94
CA ILE A 123 -0.49 8.46 -10.14
C ILE A 123 0.06 9.88 -10.00
N LYS A 124 -0.33 10.78 -10.91
CA LYS A 124 0.03 12.19 -10.86
C LYS A 124 -0.89 12.94 -9.89
N ALA A 125 -0.37 13.98 -9.24
CA ALA A 125 -1.10 14.72 -8.20
C ALA A 125 -2.37 15.39 -8.73
N ALA A 126 -2.37 15.86 -9.99
CA ALA A 126 -3.49 16.57 -10.61
C ALA A 126 -4.79 15.74 -10.73
N ASP A 127 -4.73 14.42 -10.56
CA ASP A 127 -5.86 13.52 -10.74
C ASP A 127 -6.65 13.25 -9.44
N CYS A 128 -6.22 13.77 -8.28
CA CYS A 128 -6.71 13.29 -6.97
C CYS A 128 -7.13 14.39 -5.95
N ASP A 129 -6.96 15.68 -6.25
CA ASP A 129 -7.03 16.75 -5.24
C ASP A 129 -8.45 17.23 -4.86
N GLN A 130 -9.51 16.66 -5.41
CA GLN A 130 -10.88 17.20 -5.22
C GLN A 130 -11.50 17.01 -3.83
N GLN A 131 -10.92 16.27 -2.89
CA GLN A 131 -11.54 16.04 -1.56
C GLN A 131 -10.70 16.46 -0.36
N ARG A 132 -9.36 16.58 -0.49
CA ARG A 132 -8.53 17.03 0.63
C ARG A 132 -8.79 18.49 1.01
N GLU A 133 -9.31 19.29 0.08
CA GLU A 133 -9.70 20.69 0.32
C GLU A 133 -11.10 20.85 0.93
N LEU A 134 -11.96 19.84 0.89
CA LEU A 134 -13.34 19.95 1.40
C LEU A 134 -13.47 19.60 2.89
N GLU A 135 -12.49 18.92 3.49
CA GLU A 135 -12.51 18.54 4.92
C GLU A 135 -11.73 19.51 5.83
N LEU A 136 -11.19 20.60 5.27
CA LEU A 136 -10.46 21.65 6.00
C LEU A 136 -11.26 22.96 6.15
N VAL A 137 -12.57 22.96 5.84
CA VAL A 137 -13.48 24.11 5.99
C VAL A 137 -14.40 23.90 7.19
#